data_AF-A0A2D7RFD5-F1
#
_entry.id   AF-A0A2D7RFD5-F1
#
_cell.length_a   1.000
_cell.length_b   1.000
_cell.length_c   1.000
_cell.angle_alpha   90.00
_cell.angle_beta   90.00
_cell.angle_gamma   90.00
#
_symmetry.space_group_name_H-M   'P 1'
#
loop_
_entity.id
_entity.type
_entity.pdbx_description
1 polymer ?
#
loop_
_entity_poly.entity_id
_entity_poly.type
_entity_poly.pdbx_seq_one_letter_code
_entity_poly.pdbx_strand_id
1 'polypeptide(L)'
;MKHLNHFILLITISLCWGINVSIIKFAVLTLNAPITVAFWQSFIGALCALAWVSTGNDNKKYEKGNLSYGFALALLHAVGANIIANFVIMHLEVTTVAVIFGSTPIITYLISHIIGYDRFSPQRMLGIIFGFLAVTVLFAKRLSINSTLVTWGLIACLVPFIFASMNLITTQWSKNRHKYVQLTFLRYVIGATLLLFYNLLVGTNILLVNTDFSTKLIVASIGGIEILSQALLVLLISKAGPVFSSQTSYIATLFTVIFGVFFFNEAVSLQLVISITLIIVGIVLVQPKKTTFKS
;
A
#
# COMPACT_ATOMS: atom_id res chain seq x y z
N MET A 1 9.99 -15.65 -24.42
CA MET A 1 10.87 -14.70 -23.67
C MET A 1 10.12 -13.47 -23.14
N LYS A 2 9.34 -12.71 -23.93
CA LYS A 2 8.61 -11.51 -23.43
C LYS A 2 7.69 -11.77 -22.23
N HIS A 3 6.95 -12.88 -22.23
CA HIS A 3 6.06 -13.25 -21.12
C HIS A 3 6.82 -13.57 -19.82
N LEU A 4 8.00 -14.20 -19.90
CA LEU A 4 8.81 -14.53 -18.73
C LEU A 4 9.26 -13.26 -18.00
N ASN A 5 9.62 -12.20 -18.74
CA ASN A 5 10.02 -10.91 -18.18
C ASN A 5 8.87 -10.23 -17.41
N HIS A 6 7.62 -10.41 -17.84
CA HIS A 6 6.46 -9.84 -17.14
C HIS A 6 6.18 -10.55 -15.82
N PHE A 7 6.32 -11.89 -15.79
CA PHE A 7 6.19 -12.65 -14.55
C PHE A 7 7.29 -12.31 -13.55
N ILE A 8 8.54 -12.19 -13.99
CA ILE A 8 9.64 -11.78 -13.12
C ILE A 8 9.36 -10.40 -12.51
N LEU A 9 8.97 -9.41 -13.33
CA LEU A 9 8.60 -8.08 -12.83
C LEU A 9 7.47 -8.15 -11.80
N LEU A 10 6.42 -8.92 -12.08
CA LEU A 10 5.28 -9.11 -11.20
C LEU A 10 5.70 -9.73 -9.86
N ILE A 11 6.52 -10.79 -9.86
CA ILE A 11 7.03 -11.41 -8.63
C ILE A 11 7.93 -10.45 -7.86
N THR A 12 8.81 -9.72 -8.53
CA THR A 12 9.70 -8.74 -7.89
C THR A 12 8.91 -7.63 -7.19
N ILE A 13 7.91 -7.04 -7.86
CA ILE A 13 7.06 -6.00 -7.26
C ILE A 13 6.35 -6.55 -6.02
N SER A 14 5.75 -7.74 -6.15
CA SER A 14 5.03 -8.37 -5.05
C SER A 14 5.92 -8.72 -3.87
N LEU A 15 7.14 -9.20 -4.13
CA LEU A 15 8.12 -9.51 -3.10
C LEU A 15 8.56 -8.23 -2.39
N CYS A 16 8.86 -7.17 -3.15
CA CYS A 16 9.25 -5.87 -2.62
C CYS A 16 8.16 -5.28 -1.72
N TRP A 17 6.90 -5.26 -2.14
CA TRP A 17 5.79 -4.80 -1.28
C TRP A 17 5.57 -5.71 -0.08
N GLY A 18 5.66 -7.03 -0.26
CA GLY A 18 5.47 -7.99 0.81
C GLY A 18 6.51 -7.85 1.92
N ILE A 19 7.79 -7.73 1.56
CA ILE A 19 8.87 -7.56 2.53
C ILE A 19 8.81 -6.18 3.20
N ASN A 20 8.34 -5.15 2.48
CA ASN A 20 8.31 -3.78 2.99
C ASN A 20 7.50 -3.68 4.30
N VAL A 21 6.38 -4.40 4.41
CA VAL A 21 5.56 -4.42 5.64
C VAL A 21 6.35 -4.95 6.84
N SER A 22 7.18 -5.96 6.64
CA SER A 22 8.04 -6.54 7.69
C SER A 22 9.17 -5.58 8.07
N ILE A 23 9.81 -4.95 7.09
CA ILE A 23 10.84 -3.92 7.32
C ILE A 23 10.27 -2.74 8.12
N ILE A 24 9.06 -2.29 7.78
CA ILE A 24 8.34 -1.26 8.53
C ILE A 24 8.12 -1.71 9.98
N LYS A 25 7.64 -2.94 10.21
CA LYS A 25 7.43 -3.45 11.57
C LYS A 25 8.73 -3.45 12.37
N PHE A 26 9.84 -3.93 11.79
CA PHE A 26 11.15 -3.85 12.43
C PHE A 26 11.54 -2.41 12.78
N ALA A 27 11.45 -1.47 11.82
CA ALA A 27 11.80 -0.07 12.05
C ALA A 27 10.97 0.56 13.17
N VAL A 28 9.65 0.32 13.17
CA VAL A 28 8.76 0.90 14.16
C VAL A 28 9.01 0.30 15.54
N LEU A 29 9.23 -1.02 15.66
CA LEU A 29 9.54 -1.66 16.95
C LEU A 29 10.90 -1.22 17.50
N THR A 30 11.93 -1.12 16.66
CA THR A 30 13.27 -0.71 17.08
C THR A 30 13.30 0.75 17.53
N LEU A 31 12.59 1.64 16.83
CA LEU A 31 12.58 3.07 17.17
C LEU A 31 11.51 3.45 18.19
N ASN A 32 10.49 2.61 18.38
CA ASN A 32 9.27 2.93 19.11
C ASN A 32 8.66 4.29 18.70
N ALA A 33 8.74 4.62 17.41
CA ALA A 33 8.43 5.95 16.89
C ALA A 33 7.74 5.85 15.51
N PRO A 34 6.44 5.50 15.46
CA PRO A 34 5.71 5.27 14.21
C PRO A 34 5.64 6.51 13.29
N ILE A 35 5.57 7.70 13.89
CA ILE A 35 5.51 8.97 13.16
C ILE A 35 6.90 9.32 12.58
N THR A 36 7.98 9.08 13.33
CA THR A 36 9.35 9.22 12.83
C THR A 36 9.60 8.30 11.65
N VAL A 37 9.14 7.04 11.73
CA VAL A 37 9.21 6.11 10.60
C VAL A 37 8.40 6.64 9.41
N ALA A 38 7.17 7.11 9.60
CA ALA A 38 6.35 7.67 8.51
C ALA A 38 7.03 8.86 7.83
N PHE A 39 7.68 9.73 8.61
CA PHE A 39 8.46 10.85 8.10
C PHE A 39 9.59 10.37 7.20
N TRP A 40 10.44 9.46 7.69
CA TRP A 40 11.58 8.96 6.94
C TRP A 40 11.15 8.19 5.69
N GLN A 41 10.08 7.39 5.76
CA GLN A 41 9.47 6.78 4.58
C GLN A 41 9.13 7.82 3.51
N SER A 42 8.48 8.91 3.93
CA SER A 42 8.07 9.98 3.02
C SER A 42 9.26 10.75 2.46
N PHE A 43 10.24 11.06 3.30
CA PHE A 43 11.43 11.81 2.95
C PHE A 43 12.34 11.05 1.97
N ILE A 44 12.67 9.79 2.29
CA ILE A 44 13.47 8.95 1.41
C ILE A 44 12.70 8.65 0.12
N GLY A 45 11.39 8.40 0.21
CA GLY A 45 10.53 8.28 -0.96
C GLY A 45 10.58 9.53 -1.85
N ALA A 46 10.64 10.73 -1.28
CA ALA A 46 10.78 11.97 -2.03
C ALA A 46 12.14 12.07 -2.73
N LEU A 47 13.24 11.67 -2.07
CA LEU A 47 14.58 11.65 -2.67
C LEU A 47 14.67 10.64 -3.83
N CYS A 48 14.16 9.43 -3.63
CA CYS A 48 14.13 8.41 -4.67
C CYS A 48 13.20 8.81 -5.83
N ALA A 49 12.04 9.42 -5.54
CA ALA A 49 11.15 9.92 -6.57
C ALA A 49 11.77 11.11 -7.34
N LEU A 50 12.53 11.98 -6.67
CA LEU A 50 13.29 13.06 -7.33
C LEU A 50 14.33 12.50 -8.30
N ALA A 51 15.08 11.48 -7.88
CA ALA A 51 16.00 10.77 -8.75
C ALA A 51 15.26 10.17 -9.95
N TRP A 52 14.12 9.52 -9.73
CA TRP A 52 13.29 8.97 -10.82
C TRP A 52 12.81 10.05 -11.79
N VAL A 53 12.30 11.19 -11.30
CA VAL A 53 11.93 12.34 -12.14
C VAL A 53 13.13 12.82 -12.98
N SER A 54 14.32 12.88 -12.39
CA SER A 54 15.52 13.41 -13.07
C SER A 54 16.01 12.54 -14.23
N THR A 55 15.65 11.25 -14.24
CA THR A 55 15.98 10.31 -15.33
C THR A 55 14.99 10.33 -16.49
N GLY A 56 13.83 11.00 -16.34
CA GLY A 56 12.79 11.06 -17.36
C GLY A 56 13.02 12.15 -18.40
N ASN A 57 12.67 11.87 -19.66
CA ASN A 57 12.68 12.83 -20.77
C ASN A 57 11.50 13.83 -20.74
N ASP A 58 10.60 13.73 -19.75
CA ASP A 58 9.50 14.66 -19.63
C ASP A 58 10.01 16.06 -19.33
N ASN A 59 9.60 17.02 -20.16
CA ASN A 59 9.90 18.44 -19.96
C ASN A 59 9.68 18.83 -18.48
N LYS A 60 10.70 19.43 -17.85
CA LYS A 60 10.68 19.90 -16.43
C LYS A 60 9.53 20.86 -16.09
N LYS A 61 8.78 21.32 -17.10
CA LYS A 61 7.59 22.15 -16.92
C LYS A 61 6.53 21.43 -16.09
N TYR A 62 6.01 22.13 -15.10
CA TYR A 62 4.95 21.64 -14.23
C TYR A 62 3.65 21.36 -15.00
N GLU A 63 3.02 20.20 -14.80
CA GLU A 63 1.69 19.92 -15.36
C GLU A 63 0.60 20.52 -14.45
N LYS A 64 -0.26 21.36 -15.05
CA LYS A 64 -1.29 22.11 -14.31
C LYS A 64 -2.24 21.13 -13.59
N GLY A 65 -2.45 21.37 -12.30
CA GLY A 65 -3.26 20.52 -11.43
C GLY A 65 -2.48 19.44 -10.67
N ASN A 66 -1.24 19.11 -11.05
CA ASN A 66 -0.46 18.13 -10.28
C ASN A 66 -0.22 18.57 -8.82
N LEU A 67 -0.32 19.88 -8.52
CA LEU A 67 -0.14 20.38 -7.16
C LEU A 67 -1.32 20.01 -6.26
N SER A 68 -2.55 20.23 -6.73
CA SER A 68 -3.75 19.93 -5.94
C SER A 68 -3.93 18.43 -5.78
N TYR A 69 -3.71 17.64 -6.84
CA TYR A 69 -3.73 16.18 -6.76
C TYR A 69 -2.58 15.64 -5.90
N GLY A 70 -1.37 16.19 -6.04
CA GLY A 70 -0.21 15.82 -5.23
C GLY A 70 -0.45 16.10 -3.74
N PHE A 71 -1.06 17.25 -3.41
CA PHE A 71 -1.44 17.60 -2.05
C PHE A 71 -2.53 16.67 -1.49
N ALA A 72 -3.59 16.42 -2.25
CA ALA A 72 -4.65 15.49 -1.85
C ALA A 72 -4.11 14.07 -1.60
N LEU A 73 -3.23 13.58 -2.50
CA LEU A 73 -2.57 12.29 -2.34
C LEU A 73 -1.58 12.29 -1.18
N ALA A 74 -0.91 13.40 -0.89
CA ALA A 74 -0.02 13.52 0.27
C ALA A 74 -0.79 13.44 1.58
N LEU A 75 -1.95 14.11 1.68
CA LEU A 75 -2.82 14.01 2.85
C LEU A 75 -3.33 12.58 3.06
N LEU A 76 -3.83 11.94 2.00
CA LEU A 76 -4.32 10.57 2.10
C LEU A 76 -3.18 9.59 2.40
N HIS A 77 -2.05 9.71 1.72
CA HIS A 77 -0.95 8.77 1.86
C HIS A 77 -0.16 8.99 3.14
N ALA A 78 0.49 10.15 3.28
CA ALA A 78 1.46 10.41 4.34
C ALA A 78 0.78 10.64 5.68
N VAL A 79 -0.30 11.44 5.72
CA VAL A 79 -1.00 11.77 6.98
C VAL A 79 -2.04 10.71 7.32
N GLY A 80 -2.78 10.22 6.32
CA GLY A 80 -3.80 9.19 6.50
C GLY A 80 -3.22 7.79 6.67
N ALA A 81 -2.95 7.11 5.56
CA ALA A 81 -2.63 5.69 5.55
C ALA A 81 -1.31 5.37 6.25
N ASN A 82 -0.25 6.16 6.03
CA ASN A 82 1.10 5.84 6.51
C ASN A 82 1.19 5.90 8.05
N ILE A 83 0.72 7.00 8.67
CA ILE A 83 0.67 7.10 10.13
C ILE A 83 -0.16 5.97 10.72
N ILE A 84 -1.39 5.77 10.22
CA ILE A 84 -2.30 4.73 10.73
C ILE A 84 -1.65 3.34 10.60
N ALA A 85 -1.06 3.02 9.45
CA ALA A 85 -0.40 1.74 9.21
C ALA A 85 0.78 1.51 10.17
N ASN A 86 1.60 2.54 10.41
CA ASN A 86 2.73 2.42 11.33
C ASN A 86 2.28 2.26 12.80
N PHE A 87 1.15 2.85 13.21
CA PHE A 87 0.59 2.59 14.53
C PHE A 87 0.00 1.18 14.64
N VAL A 88 -0.74 0.76 13.61
CA VAL A 88 -1.38 -0.56 13.57
C VAL A 88 -0.35 -1.68 13.60
N ILE A 89 0.74 -1.58 12.84
CA ILE A 89 1.74 -2.64 12.72
C ILE A 89 2.54 -2.88 14.02
N MET A 90 2.53 -1.94 14.97
CA MET A 90 3.07 -2.15 16.32
C MET A 90 2.23 -3.12 17.14
N HIS A 91 0.92 -3.14 16.91
CA HIS A 91 -0.04 -3.83 17.76
C HIS A 91 -0.60 -5.09 17.11
N LEU A 92 -0.53 -5.17 15.78
CA LEU A 92 -1.02 -6.31 15.01
C LEU A 92 0.13 -7.13 14.42
N GLU A 93 -0.17 -8.40 14.23
CA GLU A 93 0.65 -9.30 13.44
C GLU A 93 0.70 -8.84 11.96
N VAL A 94 1.86 -9.04 11.32
CA VAL A 94 2.08 -8.76 9.90
C VAL A 94 1.08 -9.54 9.05
N THR A 95 0.84 -10.80 9.42
CA THR A 95 -0.16 -11.68 8.78
C THR A 95 -1.59 -11.12 8.89
N THR A 96 -1.94 -10.50 10.01
CA THR A 96 -3.25 -9.83 10.20
C THR A 96 -3.35 -8.61 9.29
N VAL A 97 -2.31 -7.77 9.28
CA VAL A 97 -2.23 -6.58 8.41
C VAL A 97 -2.30 -6.97 6.93
N ALA A 98 -1.66 -8.08 6.53
CA ALA A 98 -1.69 -8.59 5.17
C ALA A 98 -3.13 -8.81 4.66
N VAL A 99 -3.97 -9.48 5.46
CA VAL A 99 -5.37 -9.76 5.08
C VAL A 99 -6.17 -8.47 4.98
N ILE A 100 -6.03 -7.57 5.95
CA ILE A 100 -6.79 -6.31 5.98
C ILE A 100 -6.38 -5.43 4.80
N PHE A 101 -5.07 -5.19 4.60
CA PHE A 101 -4.59 -4.35 3.51
C PHE A 101 -4.81 -5.01 2.14
N GLY A 102 -4.77 -6.34 2.07
CA GLY A 102 -5.13 -7.11 0.89
C GLY A 102 -6.57 -6.86 0.41
N SER A 103 -7.46 -6.37 1.27
CA SER A 103 -8.83 -6.02 0.89
C SER A 103 -8.97 -4.73 0.08
N THR A 104 -7.90 -3.93 -0.09
CA THR A 104 -7.95 -2.66 -0.84
C THR A 104 -8.64 -2.74 -2.20
N PRO A 105 -8.43 -3.76 -3.06
CA PRO A 105 -9.12 -3.81 -4.35
C PRO A 105 -10.63 -4.04 -4.23
N ILE A 106 -11.07 -4.80 -3.22
CA ILE A 106 -12.49 -5.03 -2.92
C ILE A 106 -13.13 -3.71 -2.48
N ILE A 107 -12.48 -2.99 -1.56
CA ILE A 107 -12.94 -1.66 -1.10
C ILE A 107 -12.93 -0.65 -2.26
N THR A 108 -11.91 -0.71 -3.14
CA THR A 108 -11.84 0.13 -4.34
C THR A 108 -13.04 -0.10 -5.25
N TYR A 109 -13.40 -1.36 -5.52
CA TYR A 109 -14.59 -1.68 -6.30
C TYR A 109 -15.88 -1.19 -5.62
N LEU A 110 -16.02 -1.44 -4.31
CA LEU A 110 -17.18 -0.99 -3.54
C LEU A 110 -17.39 0.52 -3.65
N ILE A 111 -16.35 1.31 -3.38
CA ILE A 111 -16.44 2.78 -3.47
C ILE A 111 -16.72 3.20 -4.92
N SER A 112 -16.04 2.61 -5.90
CA SER A 112 -16.25 2.88 -7.33
C SER A 112 -17.70 2.64 -7.77
N HIS A 113 -18.33 1.59 -7.25
CA HIS A 113 -19.73 1.29 -7.53
C HIS A 113 -20.68 2.30 -6.87
N ILE A 114 -20.46 2.64 -5.59
CA ILE A 114 -21.29 3.61 -4.85
C ILE A 114 -21.27 5.00 -5.51
N ILE A 115 -20.11 5.45 -5.99
CA ILE A 115 -19.98 6.74 -6.67
C ILE A 115 -20.43 6.72 -8.15
N GLY A 116 -20.90 5.57 -8.64
CA GLY A 116 -21.43 5.43 -10.00
C GLY A 116 -20.38 5.32 -11.11
N TYR A 117 -19.11 5.02 -10.78
CA TYR A 117 -18.07 4.79 -11.78
C TYR A 117 -18.10 3.38 -12.37
N ASP A 118 -18.67 2.41 -11.66
CA ASP A 118 -18.73 1.02 -12.08
C ASP A 118 -20.16 0.46 -12.01
N ARG A 119 -20.49 -0.42 -12.95
CA ARG A 119 -21.82 -1.03 -13.05
C ARG A 119 -21.96 -2.15 -12.02
N PHE A 120 -23.20 -2.39 -11.60
CA PHE A 120 -23.53 -3.51 -10.73
C PHE A 120 -23.13 -4.84 -11.39
N SER A 121 -22.50 -5.72 -10.61
CA SER A 121 -22.15 -7.08 -11.04
C SER A 121 -22.37 -8.05 -9.89
N PRO A 122 -23.27 -9.04 -10.02
CA PRO A 122 -23.50 -10.05 -8.99
C PRO A 122 -22.22 -10.78 -8.58
N GLN A 123 -21.37 -11.10 -9.56
CA GLN A 123 -20.09 -11.76 -9.34
C GLN A 123 -19.16 -10.91 -8.45
N ARG A 124 -19.07 -9.60 -8.73
CA ARG A 124 -18.22 -8.70 -7.94
C ARG A 124 -18.84 -8.39 -6.57
N MET A 125 -20.16 -8.40 -6.46
CA MET A 125 -20.85 -8.30 -5.17
C MET A 125 -20.54 -9.49 -4.26
N LEU A 126 -20.50 -10.72 -4.81
CA LEU A 126 -19.97 -11.87 -4.06
C LEU A 126 -18.55 -11.61 -3.60
N GLY A 127 -17.69 -11.03 -4.45
CA GLY A 127 -16.34 -10.66 -4.07
C GLY A 127 -16.25 -9.74 -2.84
N ILE A 128 -17.19 -8.78 -2.72
CA ILE A 128 -17.31 -7.93 -1.53
C ILE A 128 -17.69 -8.74 -0.29
N ILE A 129 -18.65 -9.66 -0.42
CA ILE A 129 -19.07 -10.56 0.68
C ILE A 129 -17.89 -11.40 1.15
N PHE A 130 -17.13 -12.01 0.22
CA PHE A 130 -15.92 -12.77 0.54
C PHE A 130 -14.87 -11.93 1.27
N GLY A 131 -14.68 -10.66 0.87
CA GLY A 131 -13.80 -9.74 1.57
C GLY A 131 -14.23 -9.43 3.00
N PHE A 132 -15.52 -9.18 3.21
CA PHE A 132 -16.08 -8.97 4.54
C PHE A 132 -15.97 -10.21 5.43
N LEU A 133 -16.26 -11.39 4.89
CA LEU A 133 -16.10 -12.66 5.59
C LEU A 133 -14.63 -12.93 5.95
N ALA A 134 -13.68 -12.59 5.09
CA ALA A 134 -12.25 -12.76 5.36
C ALA A 134 -11.84 -12.01 6.64
N VAL A 135 -12.21 -10.73 6.75
CA VAL A 135 -11.92 -9.91 7.93
C VAL A 135 -12.70 -10.41 9.16
N THR A 136 -13.97 -10.78 8.98
CA THR A 136 -14.79 -11.28 10.10
C THR A 136 -14.24 -12.57 10.70
N VAL A 137 -13.88 -13.55 9.87
CA VAL A 137 -13.28 -14.83 10.30
C VAL A 137 -11.94 -14.59 11.00
N LEU A 138 -11.15 -13.63 10.52
CA LEU A 138 -9.85 -13.30 11.10
C LEU A 138 -9.98 -12.80 12.55
N PHE A 139 -11.00 -11.98 12.83
CA PHE A 139 -11.24 -11.42 14.16
C PHE A 139 -12.19 -12.24 15.03
N ALA A 140 -12.89 -13.25 14.49
CA ALA A 140 -13.92 -14.01 15.20
C ALA A 140 -13.46 -14.54 16.56
N LYS A 141 -12.26 -15.13 16.64
CA LYS A 141 -11.69 -15.62 17.91
C LYS A 141 -11.10 -14.51 18.79
N ARG A 142 -10.68 -13.39 18.20
CA ARG A 142 -10.05 -12.28 18.93
C ARG A 142 -11.07 -11.43 19.70
N LEU A 143 -12.31 -11.38 19.20
CA LEU A 143 -13.43 -10.67 19.83
C LEU A 143 -13.69 -11.10 21.27
N SER A 144 -13.50 -12.38 21.59
CA SER A 144 -13.72 -12.92 22.93
C SER A 144 -12.49 -12.84 23.85
N ILE A 145 -11.30 -12.51 23.33
CA ILE A 145 -10.03 -12.66 24.05
C ILE A 145 -9.42 -11.30 24.40
N ASN A 146 -9.40 -10.35 23.45
CA ASN A 146 -8.68 -9.09 23.64
C ASN A 146 -9.35 -7.96 22.84
N SER A 147 -10.06 -7.08 23.54
CA SER A 147 -10.76 -5.93 22.95
C SER A 147 -9.81 -4.93 22.29
N THR A 148 -8.60 -4.76 22.82
CA THR A 148 -7.58 -3.85 22.25
C THR A 148 -7.13 -4.29 20.86
N LEU A 149 -6.94 -5.59 20.64
CA LEU A 149 -6.58 -6.12 19.31
C LEU A 149 -7.71 -5.90 18.29
N VAL A 150 -8.97 -5.97 18.73
CA VAL A 150 -10.13 -5.67 17.89
C VAL A 150 -10.15 -4.19 17.52
N THR A 151 -9.90 -3.29 18.48
CA THR A 151 -9.81 -1.85 18.22
C THR A 151 -8.73 -1.54 17.18
N TRP A 152 -7.54 -2.10 17.32
CA TRP A 152 -6.48 -1.93 16.32
C TRP A 152 -6.83 -2.54 14.97
N GLY A 153 -7.56 -3.66 14.96
CA GLY A 153 -8.13 -4.24 13.74
C GLY A 153 -9.09 -3.30 13.02
N LEU A 154 -10.01 -2.67 13.75
CA LEU A 154 -10.96 -1.68 13.20
C LEU A 154 -10.24 -0.44 12.68
N ILE A 155 -9.22 0.04 13.40
CA ILE A 155 -8.37 1.15 12.94
C ILE A 155 -7.62 0.74 11.65
N ALA A 156 -7.11 -0.48 11.58
CA ALA A 156 -6.43 -1.02 10.39
C ALA A 156 -7.34 -1.05 9.17
N CYS A 157 -8.64 -1.32 9.35
CA CYS A 157 -9.62 -1.32 8.27
C CYS A 157 -9.76 0.06 7.59
N LEU A 158 -9.37 1.17 8.22
CA LEU A 158 -9.38 2.50 7.59
C LEU A 158 -8.36 2.59 6.44
N VAL A 159 -7.24 1.88 6.52
CA VAL A 159 -6.15 1.96 5.53
C VAL A 159 -6.61 1.53 4.13
N PRO A 160 -7.33 0.39 3.95
CA PRO A 160 -7.94 0.04 2.67
C PRO A 160 -8.86 1.10 2.07
N PHE A 161 -9.67 1.82 2.86
CA PHE A 161 -10.55 2.89 2.35
C PHE A 161 -9.74 4.10 1.87
N ILE A 162 -8.67 4.44 2.59
CA ILE A 162 -7.76 5.53 2.19
C ILE A 162 -7.05 5.17 0.89
N PHE A 163 -6.48 3.96 0.79
CA PHE A 163 -5.83 3.49 -0.44
C PHE A 163 -6.82 3.38 -1.61
N ALA A 164 -8.05 2.91 -1.38
CA ALA A 164 -9.09 2.90 -2.40
C ALA A 164 -9.40 4.32 -2.91
N SER A 165 -9.51 5.30 -2.01
CA SER A 165 -9.72 6.70 -2.37
C SER A 165 -8.55 7.24 -3.20
N MET A 166 -7.31 6.94 -2.81
CA MET A 166 -6.12 7.29 -3.58
C MET A 166 -6.13 6.69 -4.98
N ASN A 167 -6.50 5.42 -5.11
CA ASN A 167 -6.60 4.73 -6.41
C ASN A 167 -7.62 5.42 -7.32
N LEU A 168 -8.79 5.80 -6.79
CA LEU A 168 -9.84 6.48 -7.56
C LEU A 168 -9.42 7.89 -7.96
N ILE A 169 -8.81 8.67 -7.06
CA ILE A 169 -8.27 10.00 -7.36
C ILE A 169 -7.19 9.91 -8.44
N THR A 170 -6.29 8.95 -8.33
CA THR A 170 -5.22 8.72 -9.32
C THR A 170 -5.78 8.29 -10.67
N THR A 171 -6.82 7.44 -10.66
CA THR A 171 -7.53 7.02 -11.88
C THR A 171 -8.16 8.23 -12.59
N GLN A 172 -8.86 9.09 -11.86
CA GLN A 172 -9.44 10.32 -12.43
C GLN A 172 -8.37 11.29 -12.92
N TRP A 173 -7.28 11.44 -12.17
CA TRP A 173 -6.13 12.26 -12.57
C TRP A 173 -5.56 11.80 -13.91
N SER A 174 -5.39 10.48 -14.09
CA SER A 174 -4.74 9.88 -15.27
C SER A 174 -5.51 10.00 -16.59
N LYS A 175 -6.79 10.40 -16.56
CA LYS A 175 -7.62 10.54 -17.77
C LYS A 175 -7.10 11.62 -18.73
N ASN A 176 -6.58 12.72 -18.18
CA ASN A 176 -6.21 13.92 -18.94
C ASN A 176 -4.76 14.37 -18.68
N ARG A 177 -3.96 13.52 -18.02
CA ARG A 177 -2.62 13.87 -17.53
C ARG A 177 -1.67 12.71 -17.66
N HIS A 178 -0.40 13.03 -17.85
CA HIS A 178 0.60 12.02 -18.22
C HIS A 178 1.83 12.01 -17.31
N LYS A 179 2.05 13.03 -16.45
CA LYS A 179 3.27 13.11 -15.62
C LYS A 179 3.14 12.39 -14.27
N TYR A 180 2.96 11.07 -14.31
CA TYR A 180 2.72 10.26 -13.10
C TYR A 180 3.91 10.29 -12.13
N VAL A 181 5.13 10.34 -12.68
CA VAL A 181 6.38 10.42 -11.89
C VAL A 181 6.43 11.74 -11.13
N GLN A 182 6.03 12.85 -11.75
CA GLN A 182 5.92 14.15 -11.08
C GLN A 182 4.86 14.14 -9.98
N LEU A 183 3.69 13.54 -10.24
CA LEU A 183 2.64 13.40 -9.21
C LEU A 183 3.14 12.60 -7.99
N THR A 184 3.88 11.52 -8.25
CA THR A 184 4.49 10.69 -7.22
C THR A 184 5.49 11.48 -6.39
N PHE A 185 6.42 12.21 -7.03
CA PHE A 185 7.34 13.10 -6.33
C PHE A 185 6.61 14.12 -5.45
N LEU A 186 5.58 14.78 -5.97
CA LEU A 186 4.79 15.76 -5.22
C LEU A 186 4.11 15.14 -4.00
N ARG A 187 3.52 13.95 -4.14
CA ARG A 187 2.92 13.21 -3.03
C ARG A 187 3.92 13.00 -1.89
N TYR A 188 5.13 12.56 -2.20
CA TYR A 188 6.14 12.27 -1.18
C TYR A 188 6.77 13.52 -0.58
N VAL A 189 7.12 14.52 -1.39
CA VAL A 189 7.78 15.75 -0.88
C VAL A 189 6.81 16.59 -0.03
N ILE A 190 5.54 16.68 -0.43
CA ILE A 190 4.51 17.35 0.38
C ILE A 190 4.27 16.53 1.66
N GLY A 191 4.17 15.21 1.56
CA GLY A 191 3.99 14.33 2.72
C GLY A 191 5.12 14.46 3.75
N ALA A 192 6.37 14.44 3.29
CA ALA A 192 7.54 14.63 4.14
C ALA A 192 7.53 16.01 4.82
N THR A 193 7.16 17.06 4.07
CA THR A 193 7.04 18.43 4.61
C THR A 193 5.95 18.53 5.68
N LEU A 194 4.77 17.94 5.44
CA LEU A 194 3.67 17.94 6.41
C LEU A 194 4.05 17.20 7.70
N LEU A 195 4.69 16.04 7.56
CA LEU A 195 5.17 15.26 8.70
C LEU A 195 6.30 15.98 9.46
N LEU A 196 7.22 16.65 8.76
CA LEU A 196 8.24 17.48 9.39
C LEU A 196 7.60 18.58 10.25
N PHE A 197 6.63 19.30 9.69
CA PHE A 197 5.93 20.37 10.41
C PHE A 197 5.17 19.83 11.63
N TYR A 198 4.48 18.69 11.48
CA TYR A 198 3.84 18.02 12.61
C TYR A 198 4.85 17.67 13.72
N ASN A 199 6.02 17.12 13.37
CA ASN A 199 7.02 16.76 14.37
C ASN A 199 7.59 17.99 15.09
N LEU A 200 7.80 19.10 14.37
CA LEU A 200 8.23 20.37 14.96
C LEU A 200 7.19 20.95 15.92
N LEU A 201 5.89 20.81 15.62
CA LEU A 201 4.81 21.27 16.49
C LEU A 201 4.65 20.42 17.76
N VAL A 202 4.77 19.10 17.63
CA VAL A 202 4.54 18.15 18.75
C VAL A 202 5.82 17.92 19.57
N GLY A 203 6.99 18.33 19.07
CA GLY A 203 8.27 18.12 19.74
C GLY A 203 8.77 16.68 19.66
N THR A 204 8.37 15.93 18.64
CA THR A 204 8.79 14.55 18.42
C THR A 204 10.15 14.51 17.72
N ASN A 205 11.08 13.68 18.24
CA ASN A 205 12.43 13.61 17.70
C ASN A 205 12.47 12.69 16.45
N ILE A 206 12.68 13.30 15.29
CA ILE A 206 12.86 12.59 14.02
C ILE A 206 14.31 12.20 13.75
N LEU A 207 15.26 12.73 14.52
CA LEU A 207 16.68 12.52 14.29
C LEU A 207 17.09 11.11 14.70
N LEU A 208 17.80 10.43 13.80
CA LEU A 208 18.38 9.10 14.01
C LEU A 208 19.80 9.19 14.57
N VAL A 209 20.15 10.23 15.34
CA VAL A 209 21.55 10.50 15.74
C VAL A 209 22.12 9.35 16.59
N ASN A 210 21.36 8.87 17.57
CA ASN A 210 21.78 7.83 18.50
C ASN A 210 21.40 6.40 18.05
N THR A 211 20.97 6.22 16.80
CA THR A 211 20.66 4.89 16.27
C THR A 211 21.86 4.30 15.55
N ASP A 212 21.99 2.98 15.64
CA ASP A 212 23.04 2.23 14.98
C ASP A 212 22.86 2.27 13.45
N PHE A 213 23.94 1.95 12.74
CA PHE A 213 23.95 2.00 11.28
C PHE A 213 22.95 1.03 10.64
N SER A 214 22.70 -0.14 11.26
CA SER A 214 21.77 -1.11 10.70
C SER A 214 20.33 -0.60 10.73
N THR A 215 19.91 0.05 11.82
CA THR A 215 18.60 0.70 11.92
C THR A 215 18.44 1.81 10.88
N LYS A 216 19.48 2.61 10.66
CA LYS A 216 19.48 3.65 9.61
C LYS A 216 19.29 3.04 8.22
N LEU A 217 19.95 1.92 7.92
CA LEU A 217 19.77 1.20 6.66
C LEU A 217 18.36 0.60 6.52
N ILE A 218 17.80 0.02 7.58
CA ILE A 218 16.42 -0.49 7.59
C ILE A 218 15.47 0.65 7.24
N VAL A 219 15.55 1.78 7.94
CA VAL A 219 14.70 2.96 7.67
C VAL A 219 14.90 3.50 6.25
N ALA A 220 16.15 3.57 5.78
CA ALA A 220 16.49 3.96 4.41
C ALA A 220 15.84 3.05 3.36
N SER A 221 15.80 1.74 3.62
CA SER A 221 15.29 0.76 2.66
C SER A 221 13.78 0.91 2.40
N ILE A 222 12.99 1.34 3.39
CA ILE A 222 11.52 1.37 3.28
C ILE A 222 11.07 2.29 2.12
N GLY A 223 11.56 3.53 2.12
CA GLY A 223 11.20 4.52 1.08
C GLY A 223 11.77 4.14 -0.29
N GLY A 224 12.97 3.58 -0.33
CA GLY A 224 13.61 3.14 -1.57
C GLY A 224 12.90 1.96 -2.22
N ILE A 225 12.56 0.93 -1.44
CA ILE A 225 11.79 -0.24 -1.90
C ILE A 225 10.42 0.18 -2.40
N GLU A 226 9.76 1.13 -1.72
CA GLU A 226 8.45 1.61 -2.13
C GLU A 226 8.49 2.30 -3.51
N ILE A 227 9.42 3.24 -3.71
CA ILE A 227 9.57 3.92 -5.01
C ILE A 227 10.00 2.96 -6.11
N LEU A 228 10.90 2.02 -5.81
CA LEU A 228 11.31 0.99 -6.75
C LEU A 228 10.11 0.14 -7.20
N SER A 229 9.31 -0.34 -6.25
CA SER A 229 8.11 -1.13 -6.52
C SER A 229 7.11 -0.36 -7.38
N GLN A 230 6.91 0.92 -7.07
CA GLN A 230 6.01 1.78 -7.84
C GLN A 230 6.52 2.03 -9.27
N ALA A 231 7.82 2.25 -9.46
CA ALA A 231 8.41 2.41 -10.79
C ALA A 231 8.30 1.12 -11.62
N LEU A 232 8.58 -0.03 -11.00
CA LEU A 232 8.42 -1.34 -11.64
C LEU A 232 6.95 -1.64 -11.99
N LEU A 233 6.00 -1.23 -11.13
CA LEU A 233 4.57 -1.36 -11.41
C LEU A 233 4.15 -0.54 -12.63
N VAL A 234 4.59 0.73 -12.73
CA VAL A 234 4.32 1.56 -13.91
C VAL A 234 4.88 0.91 -15.18
N LEU A 235 6.08 0.35 -15.10
CA LEU A 235 6.69 -0.39 -16.19
C LEU A 235 5.91 -1.67 -16.55
N LEU A 236 5.38 -2.39 -15.55
CA LEU A 236 4.57 -3.58 -15.78
C LEU A 236 3.23 -3.23 -16.42
N ILE A 237 2.58 -2.14 -15.97
CA ILE A 237 1.32 -1.66 -16.54
C ILE A 237 1.52 -1.28 -18.02
N SER A 238 2.61 -0.58 -18.35
CA SER A 238 2.88 -0.20 -19.74
C SER A 238 3.19 -1.38 -20.66
N LYS A 239 3.79 -2.46 -20.14
CA LYS A 239 4.17 -3.65 -20.92
C LYS A 239 3.12 -4.76 -20.98
N ALA A 240 2.37 -4.96 -19.90
CA ALA A 240 1.47 -6.11 -19.72
C ALA A 240 0.02 -5.71 -19.45
N GLY A 241 -0.25 -4.41 -19.29
CA GLY A 241 -1.58 -3.86 -19.02
C GLY A 241 -1.98 -3.92 -17.54
N PRO A 242 -3.04 -3.18 -17.17
CA PRO A 242 -3.48 -3.04 -15.79
C PRO A 242 -4.05 -4.35 -15.20
N VAL A 243 -4.67 -5.21 -16.01
CA VAL A 243 -5.27 -6.48 -15.55
C VAL A 243 -4.20 -7.51 -15.16
N PHE A 244 -3.08 -7.57 -15.87
CA PHE A 244 -1.97 -8.42 -15.46
C PHE A 244 -1.26 -7.83 -14.25
N SER A 245 -1.08 -6.51 -14.23
CA SER A 245 -0.38 -5.82 -13.14
C SER A 245 -1.15 -5.88 -11.81
N SER A 246 -2.49 -5.94 -11.84
CA SER A 246 -3.30 -6.10 -10.61
C SER A 246 -3.02 -7.42 -9.87
N GLN A 247 -2.46 -8.43 -10.56
CA GLN A 247 -2.04 -9.69 -9.95
C GLN A 247 -0.95 -9.49 -8.88
N THR A 248 -0.23 -8.36 -8.92
CA THR A 248 0.81 -8.04 -7.93
C THR A 248 0.26 -7.96 -6.51
N SER A 249 -0.96 -7.47 -6.30
CA SER A 249 -1.55 -7.31 -4.96
C SER A 249 -1.83 -8.65 -4.26
N TYR A 250 -2.26 -9.67 -5.01
CA TYR A 250 -2.52 -11.01 -4.47
C TYR A 250 -1.24 -11.65 -3.97
N ILE A 251 -0.22 -11.60 -4.82
CA ILE A 251 1.06 -12.23 -4.54
C ILE A 251 1.81 -11.43 -3.46
N ALA A 252 1.65 -10.11 -3.43
CA ALA A 252 2.17 -9.28 -2.34
C ALA A 252 1.54 -9.68 -1.00
N THR A 253 0.22 -9.88 -0.96
CA THR A 253 -0.48 -10.35 0.25
C THR A 253 0.08 -11.68 0.75
N LEU A 254 0.35 -12.63 -0.16
CA LEU A 254 0.98 -13.91 0.17
C LEU A 254 2.40 -13.73 0.70
N PHE A 255 3.22 -12.91 0.04
CA PHE A 255 4.57 -12.62 0.51
C PHE A 255 4.57 -11.92 1.88
N THR A 256 3.65 -10.99 2.14
CA THR A 256 3.50 -10.36 3.46
C THR A 256 3.25 -11.40 4.54
N VAL A 257 2.37 -12.38 4.29
CA VAL A 257 2.11 -13.49 5.21
C VAL A 257 3.37 -14.34 5.42
N ILE A 258 4.05 -14.73 4.34
CA ILE A 258 5.28 -15.51 4.38
C ILE A 258 6.34 -14.81 5.24
N PHE A 259 6.56 -13.52 5.02
CA PHE A 259 7.53 -12.74 5.77
C PHE A 259 7.10 -12.50 7.22
N GLY A 260 5.81 -12.36 7.51
CA GLY A 260 5.28 -12.33 8.87
C GLY A 260 5.62 -13.59 9.65
N VAL A 261 5.39 -14.76 9.07
CA VAL A 261 5.74 -16.05 9.67
C VAL A 261 7.25 -16.20 9.80
N PHE A 262 8.00 -15.90 8.74
CA PHE A 262 9.45 -16.13 8.69
C PHE A 262 10.23 -15.22 9.66
N PHE A 263 9.93 -13.92 9.69
CA PHE A 263 10.70 -12.96 10.49
C PHE A 263 10.20 -12.80 11.92
N PHE A 264 8.90 -12.97 12.17
CA PHE A 264 8.30 -12.73 13.48
C PHE A 264 7.77 -14.00 14.15
N ASN A 265 7.98 -15.17 13.53
CA ASN A 265 7.49 -16.46 14.02
C ASN A 265 5.97 -16.45 14.33
N GLU A 266 5.21 -15.70 13.51
CA GLU A 266 3.77 -15.54 13.69
C GLU A 266 3.04 -16.87 13.41
N ALA A 267 2.06 -17.20 14.26
CA ALA A 267 1.37 -18.48 14.18
C ALA A 267 0.41 -18.54 12.97
N VAL A 268 0.54 -19.59 12.16
CA VAL A 268 -0.39 -19.86 11.06
C VAL A 268 -1.61 -20.61 11.58
N SER A 269 -2.61 -19.85 12.03
CA SER A 269 -3.89 -20.41 12.47
C SER A 269 -4.77 -20.84 11.30
N LEU A 270 -5.67 -21.79 11.55
CA LEU A 270 -6.69 -22.17 10.57
C LEU A 270 -7.56 -20.96 10.16
N GLN A 271 -7.84 -20.05 11.10
CA GLN A 271 -8.58 -18.79 10.82
C GLN A 271 -7.84 -17.96 9.78
N LEU A 272 -6.53 -17.77 9.95
CA LEU A 272 -5.71 -17.01 9.02
C LEU A 272 -5.73 -17.63 7.62
N VAL A 273 -5.58 -18.95 7.51
CA VAL A 273 -5.62 -19.65 6.22
C VAL A 273 -6.97 -19.48 5.52
N ILE A 274 -8.08 -19.60 6.26
CA ILE A 274 -9.43 -19.36 5.72
C ILE A 274 -9.56 -17.92 5.27
N SER A 275 -9.14 -16.94 6.09
CA SER A 275 -9.20 -15.52 5.74
C SER A 275 -8.37 -15.17 4.50
N ILE A 276 -7.17 -15.74 4.35
CA ILE A 276 -6.35 -15.56 3.15
C ILE A 276 -7.04 -16.15 1.91
N THR A 277 -7.66 -17.32 2.07
CA THR A 277 -8.40 -17.96 0.97
C THR A 277 -9.59 -17.10 0.54
N LEU A 278 -10.40 -16.65 1.51
CA LEU A 278 -11.55 -15.79 1.28
C LEU A 278 -11.14 -14.46 0.64
N ILE A 279 -10.05 -13.83 1.10
CA ILE A 279 -9.61 -12.56 0.51
C ILE A 279 -9.12 -12.78 -0.92
N ILE A 280 -8.34 -13.80 -1.22
CA ILE A 280 -7.89 -14.08 -2.59
C ILE A 280 -9.07 -14.33 -3.52
N VAL A 281 -10.03 -15.16 -3.11
CA VAL A 281 -11.27 -15.41 -3.88
C VAL A 281 -12.04 -14.11 -4.08
N GLY A 282 -12.21 -13.31 -3.03
CA GLY A 282 -12.91 -12.03 -3.09
C GLY A 282 -12.26 -11.06 -4.08
N ILE A 283 -10.94 -10.90 -4.01
CA ILE A 283 -10.18 -10.04 -4.91
C ILE A 283 -10.26 -10.57 -6.36
N VAL A 284 -10.26 -11.89 -6.59
CA VAL A 284 -10.43 -12.48 -7.95
C VAL A 284 -11.82 -12.15 -8.50
N LEU A 285 -12.86 -12.27 -7.68
CA LEU A 285 -14.24 -12.02 -8.09
C LEU A 285 -14.52 -10.55 -8.43
N VAL A 286 -13.89 -9.60 -7.74
CA VAL A 286 -14.06 -8.16 -8.03
C VAL A 286 -13.26 -7.68 -9.25
N GLN A 287 -12.35 -8.49 -9.81
CA GLN A 287 -11.54 -8.04 -10.94
C GLN A 287 -12.42 -7.67 -12.14
N PRO A 288 -12.07 -6.59 -12.87
CA PRO A 288 -12.67 -6.35 -14.16
C PRO A 288 -12.30 -7.46 -15.14
N LYS A 289 -13.33 -8.08 -15.76
CA LYS A 289 -13.13 -9.03 -16.85
C LYS A 289 -12.29 -8.35 -17.94
N LYS A 290 -11.30 -9.07 -18.49
CA LYS A 290 -10.57 -8.62 -19.69
C LYS A 290 -11.61 -8.20 -20.73
N THR A 291 -11.68 -6.91 -21.02
CA THR A 291 -12.24 -6.46 -22.29
C THR A 291 -11.28 -7.00 -23.34
N THR A 292 -11.71 -8.03 -24.06
CA THR A 292 -11.12 -8.36 -25.35
C THR A 292 -11.28 -7.12 -26.21
N PHE A 293 -10.25 -6.26 -26.26
CA PHE A 293 -10.09 -5.36 -27.38
C PHE A 293 -9.96 -6.27 -28.59
N LYS A 294 -11.06 -6.42 -29.35
CA LYS A 294 -10.97 -6.89 -30.72
C LYS A 294 -10.06 -5.89 -31.41
N SER A 295 -8.87 -6.36 -31.79
CA SER A 295 -8.02 -5.73 -32.80
C SER A 295 -8.81 -5.54 -34.08
#